data_AF-X8CVZ5-F1
#
_entry.id   AF-X8CVZ5-F1
#
_cell.length_a   1.000
_cell.length_b   1.000
_cell.length_c   1.000
_cell.angle_alpha   90.00
_cell.angle_beta   90.00
_cell.angle_gamma   90.00
#
_symmetry.space_group_name_H-M   'P 1'
#
loop_
_entity.id
_entity.type
_entity.pdbx_description
1 polymer ?
#
loop_
_entity_poly.entity_id
_entity_poly.type
_entity_poly.pdbx_seq_one_letter_code
_entity_poly.pdbx_strand_id
1 'polypeptide(L)' 'MGHAQCYAVDPDLFPIDESGYSILQERDVRPEDEQVTRDGVASCPEMALILDED' A
#
# COMPACT_ATOMS: atom_id res chain seq x y z
N MET A 1 -6.69 -10.42 -10.69
CA MET A 1 -5.52 -9.58 -10.98
C MET A 1 -5.61 -8.36 -10.09
N GLY A 2 -4.53 -7.99 -9.40
CA GLY A 2 -4.48 -6.74 -8.65
C GLY A 2 -4.26 -5.53 -9.58
N HIS A 3 -4.77 -4.37 -9.19
CA HIS A 3 -4.64 -3.14 -9.98
C HIS A 3 -3.23 -2.52 -9.90
N ALA A 4 -2.43 -2.92 -8.90
CA ALA A 4 -1.08 -2.44 -8.65
C ALA A 4 -0.94 -0.89 -8.52
N GLN A 5 -2.04 -0.18 -8.21
CA GLN A 5 -2.00 1.28 -8.03
C GLN A 5 -1.19 1.68 -6.78
N CYS A 6 -1.29 0.93 -5.68
CA CYS A 6 -0.47 1.16 -4.49
C CYS A 6 1.02 0.92 -4.76
N TYR A 7 1.36 -0.15 -5.49
CA TYR A 7 2.73 -0.42 -5.94
C TYR A 7 3.30 0.68 -6.83
N ALA A 8 2.46 1.31 -7.66
CA ALA A 8 2.86 2.44 -8.49
C ALA A 8 3.13 3.72 -7.67
N VAL A 9 2.54 3.86 -6.48
CA VAL A 9 2.87 4.94 -5.53
C VAL A 9 4.25 4.71 -4.94
N ASP A 10 4.49 3.52 -4.38
CA ASP A 10 5.80 3.15 -3.83
C ASP A 10 5.96 1.62 -3.77
N PRO A 11 6.91 1.02 -4.53
CA PRO A 11 7.08 -0.43 -4.58
C PRO A 11 7.73 -1.02 -3.32
N ASP A 12 8.47 -0.23 -2.55
CA ASP A 12 9.10 -0.67 -1.31
C ASP A 12 8.07 -0.70 -0.18
N LEU A 13 7.15 0.28 -0.15
CA LEU A 13 6.09 0.34 0.85
C LEU A 13 4.90 -0.57 0.52
N PHE A 14 4.65 -0.87 -0.76
CA PHE A 14 3.49 -1.66 -1.22
C PHE A 14 3.91 -2.80 -2.17
N PRO A 15 4.68 -3.79 -1.68
CA PRO A 15 5.18 -4.88 -2.51
C PRO A 15 4.04 -5.76 -3.07
N ILE A 16 4.25 -6.27 -4.28
CA ILE A 16 3.34 -7.22 -4.95
C ILE A 16 4.07 -8.50 -5.34
N ASP A 17 3.34 -9.60 -5.48
CA ASP A 17 3.86 -10.85 -6.04
C ASP A 17 3.94 -10.83 -7.58
N GLU A 18 4.46 -11.90 -8.17
CA GLU A 18 4.58 -12.07 -9.62
C GLU A 18 3.22 -12.11 -10.34
N SER A 19 2.13 -12.35 -9.61
CA SER A 19 0.75 -12.33 -10.12
C SER A 19 0.06 -10.96 -9.98
N GLY A 20 0.76 -9.97 -9.43
CA GLY A 20 0.31 -8.59 -9.24
C GLY A 20 -0.59 -8.38 -8.01
N TYR A 21 -0.60 -9.29 -7.05
CA TYR A 21 -1.32 -9.14 -5.79
C TYR A 21 -0.42 -8.54 -4.72
N SER A 22 -0.98 -7.64 -3.89
CA SER A 22 -0.26 -7.11 -2.73
C SER A 22 0.15 -8.24 -1.79
N ILE A 23 1.41 -8.22 -1.36
CA ILE A 23 1.97 -9.09 -0.32
C ILE A 23 2.37 -8.30 0.94
N LEU A 24 1.91 -7.04 1.03
CA LEU A 24 2.12 -6.19 2.21
C LEU A 24 1.65 -6.89 3.49
N GLN A 25 2.50 -6.88 4.50
CA GLN A 25 2.18 -7.31 5.86
C GLN A 25 1.90 -6.08 6.73
N GLU A 26 1.18 -6.30 7.83
CA GLU A 26 0.98 -5.29 8.87
C GLU A 26 2.33 -4.80 9.41
N ARG A 27 2.47 -3.48 9.54
CA ARG A 27 3.65 -2.81 10.06
C ARG A 27 3.31 -1.42 10.55
N ASP A 28 4.14 -0.90 11.44
CA ASP A 28 4.12 0.51 11.79
C ASP A 28 4.60 1.36 10.61
N VAL A 29 3.90 2.45 10.37
CA VAL A 29 4.28 3.47 9.38
C VAL A 29 5.25 4.43 10.04
N ARG A 30 6.42 4.61 9.43
CA ARG A 30 7.39 5.58 9.94
C ARG A 30 6.89 7.00 9.68
N PRO A 31 7.20 8.00 10.54
CA PRO A 31 6.75 9.37 10.35
C PRO A 31 7.09 9.95 8.96
N GLU A 32 8.26 9.60 8.41
CA GLU A 32 8.67 10.05 7.08
C GLU A 32 7.85 9.45 5.92
N ASP A 33 7.17 8.31 6.13
CA ASP A 33 6.42 7.58 5.11
C ASP A 33 4.91 7.84 5.19
N GLU A 34 4.43 8.62 6.17
CA GLU A 34 3.00 8.79 6.45
C GLU A 34 2.21 9.26 5.23
N GLN A 35 2.68 10.31 4.55
CA GLN A 35 1.96 10.86 3.40
C GLN A 35 1.92 9.88 2.23
N VAL A 36 3.06 9.25 1.92
CA VAL A 36 3.15 8.25 0.84
C VAL A 36 2.26 7.05 1.16
N THR A 37 2.18 6.67 2.44
CA THR A 37 1.31 5.58 2.88
C THR A 37 -0.17 5.93 2.72
N ARG A 38 -0.58 7.13 3.13
CA ARG A 38 -1.95 7.65 2.91
C ARG A 38 -2.31 7.63 1.42
N ASP A 39 -1.40 8.11 0.56
CA ASP A 39 -1.61 8.15 -0.89
C ASP A 39 -1.74 6.75 -1.49
N GLY A 40 -0.88 5.81 -1.08
CA GLY A 40 -0.92 4.43 -1.53
C GLY A 40 -2.18 3.68 -1.10
N VAL A 41 -2.63 3.88 0.13
CA VAL A 41 -3.91 3.34 0.63
C VAL A 41 -5.09 3.89 -0.17
N ALA A 42 -5.14 5.20 -0.38
CA ALA A 42 -6.21 5.87 -1.13
C ALA A 42 -6.23 5.50 -2.63
N SER A 43 -5.09 5.09 -3.20
CA SER A 43 -5.00 4.66 -4.60
C SER A 43 -5.69 3.33 -4.89
N CYS A 44 -6.00 2.52 -3.87
CA CYS A 44 -6.57 1.20 -4.06
C CYS A 44 -8.08 1.29 -4.40
N PRO A 45 -8.51 0.94 -5.62
CA PRO A 45 -9.92 1.06 -6.02
C PRO A 45 -10.82 0.06 -5.31
N GLU A 46 -10.23 -1.02 -4.78
CA GLU A 46 -10.93 -2.08 -4.06
C GLU A 46 -10.97 -1.83 -2.55
N MET A 47 -10.37 -0.74 -2.04
CA MET A 47 -10.25 -0.44 -0.61
C MET A 47 -9.67 -1.62 0.20
N ALA A 48 -8.70 -2.32 -0.39
CA ALA A 48 -8.09 -3.52 0.22
C ALA A 48 -6.99 -3.22 1.24
N LEU A 49 -6.54 -1.96 1.31
CA LEU A 49 -5.55 -1.49 2.29
C LEU A 49 -6.26 -0.63 3.34
N ILE A 50 -5.83 -0.78 4.59
CA ILE A 50 -6.38 -0.06 5.74
C ILE A 50 -5.20 0.65 6.42
N LEU A 51 -5.39 1.92 6.77
CA LEU A 51 -4.48 2.66 7.62
C LEU A 51 -5.16 2.88 8.96
N ASP A 52 -4.55 2.39 10.03
CA ASP A 52 -5.00 2.63 11.39
C ASP A 52 -4.32 3.92 11.91
N GLU A 53 -5.08 4.75 12.63
CA GLU A 53 -4.61 6.01 13.23
C GLU A 53 -4.61 5.97 14.77
N ASP A 54 -4.86 4.79 15.36
CA ASP A 54 -4.87 4.54 16.81
C ASP A 54 -3.50 4.75 17.51
#